data_AF-A0A2M8QA40-F1
#
_entry.id   AF-A0A2M8QA40-F1
#
_cell.length_a   1.000
_cell.length_b   1.000
_cell.length_c   1.000
_cell.angle_alpha   90.00
_cell.angle_beta   90.00
_cell.angle_gamma   90.00
#
_symmetry.space_group_name_H-M   'P 1'
#
loop_
_entity.id
_entity.type
_entity.pdbx_description
1 polymer ?
#
loop_
_entity_poly.entity_id
_entity_poly.type
_entity_poly.pdbx_seq_one_letter_code
_entity_poly.pdbx_strand_id
1 'polypeptide(L)'
;MNQLAYGHRLLIGDVLAVAAFVVVGQYSHNMTAMANAALRAVEQIAAIGLPFMLLAWLLGAYPAHRPATWAKVGRLLLRSTLAFLYAAPAGLFIRAWLLGQPTVLLAFAGVALLFSAMFVLGWRVIFAVVGVALSKRRPQRWKEPMA
;
A
#
# COMPACT_ATOMS: atom_id res chain seq x y z
N MET A 1 -12.88 13.24 -15.31
CA MET A 1 -12.60 12.49 -14.06
C MET A 1 -11.69 13.37 -13.22
N ASN A 2 -12.11 13.74 -12.01
CA ASN A 2 -11.34 14.61 -11.12
C ASN A 2 -9.93 14.04 -10.89
N GLN A 3 -8.89 14.86 -11.11
CA GLN A 3 -7.48 14.45 -11.08
C GLN A 3 -7.01 13.92 -9.71
N LEU A 4 -7.75 14.23 -8.64
CA LEU A 4 -7.49 13.74 -7.29
C LEU A 4 -8.03 12.33 -7.04
N ALA A 5 -8.99 11.86 -7.85
CA ALA A 5 -9.73 10.63 -7.55
C ALA A 5 -8.90 9.35 -7.69
N TYR A 6 -7.87 9.32 -8.55
CA TYR A 6 -7.09 8.08 -8.76
C TYR A 6 -6.12 7.82 -7.61
N GLY A 7 -5.34 8.84 -7.22
CA GLY A 7 -4.44 8.76 -6.06
C GLY A 7 -5.20 8.46 -4.77
N HIS A 8 -6.36 9.09 -4.54
CA HIS A 8 -7.19 8.82 -3.36
C HIS A 8 -7.71 7.37 -3.33
N ARG A 9 -8.14 6.81 -4.46
CA ARG A 9 -8.55 5.40 -4.52
C ARG A 9 -7.40 4.45 -4.21
N LEU A 10 -6.19 4.78 -4.67
CA LEU A 10 -5.01 3.98 -4.35
C LEU A 10 -4.70 4.05 -2.85
N LEU A 11 -4.75 5.24 -2.25
CA LEU A 11 -4.53 5.45 -0.82
C LEU A 11 -5.55 4.68 0.03
N ILE A 12 -6.84 4.75 -0.29
CA ILE A 12 -7.89 3.97 0.39
C ILE A 12 -7.57 2.47 0.29
N GLY A 13 -7.18 2.00 -0.90
CA GLY A 13 -6.78 0.62 -1.10
C GLY A 13 -5.55 0.21 -0.29
N ASP A 14 -4.55 1.10 -0.15
CA ASP A 14 -3.38 0.85 0.71
C ASP A 14 -3.78 0.75 2.19
N VAL A 15 -4.70 1.60 2.67
CA VAL A 15 -5.25 1.50 4.04
C VAL A 15 -5.92 0.15 4.24
N LEU A 16 -6.75 -0.28 3.29
CA LEU A 16 -7.43 -1.57 3.34
C LEU A 16 -6.45 -2.75 3.28
N ALA A 17 -5.41 -2.67 2.45
CA ALA A 17 -4.39 -3.72 2.34
C ALA A 17 -3.59 -3.88 3.65
N VAL A 18 -3.21 -2.76 4.28
CA VAL A 18 -2.54 -2.78 5.59
C VAL A 18 -3.49 -3.32 6.67
N ALA A 19 -4.74 -2.87 6.68
CA ALA A 19 -5.75 -3.37 7.62
C ALA A 19 -5.97 -4.89 7.46
N ALA A 20 -6.07 -5.38 6.22
CA ALA A 20 -6.20 -6.81 5.94
C ALA A 20 -5.01 -7.61 6.47
N PHE A 21 -3.78 -7.14 6.24
CA PHE A 21 -2.58 -7.75 6.80
C PHE A 21 -2.64 -7.84 8.34
N VAL A 22 -2.99 -6.74 9.01
CA VAL A 22 -3.07 -6.68 10.47
C VAL A 22 -4.16 -7.60 11.03
N VAL A 23 -5.36 -7.59 10.44
CA VAL A 23 -6.49 -8.42 10.89
C VAL A 23 -6.20 -9.90 10.67
N VAL A 24 -5.67 -10.28 9.50
CA VAL A 24 -5.26 -11.66 9.22
C VAL A 24 -4.17 -12.12 10.20
N GLY A 25 -3.20 -11.25 10.50
CA GLY A 25 -2.16 -11.52 11.50
C GLY A 25 -2.74 -11.73 12.89
N GLN A 26 -3.62 -10.83 13.36
CA GLN A 26 -4.28 -10.98 14.66
C GLN A 26 -5.11 -12.26 14.75
N TYR A 27 -5.87 -12.57 13.71
CA TYR A 27 -6.67 -13.80 13.64
C TYR A 27 -5.77 -15.05 13.72
N SER A 28 -4.70 -15.09 12.92
CA SER A 28 -3.76 -16.23 12.88
C SER A 28 -3.02 -16.46 14.20
N HIS A 29 -2.93 -15.42 15.05
CA HIS A 29 -2.31 -15.48 16.37
C HIS A 29 -3.33 -15.51 17.53
N ASN A 30 -4.62 -15.75 17.27
CA ASN A 30 -5.70 -15.79 18.26
C ASN A 30 -5.80 -14.50 19.12
N MET A 31 -5.46 -13.35 18.54
CA MET A 31 -5.44 -12.05 19.24
C MET A 31 -6.75 -11.26 19.10
N THR A 32 -7.68 -11.71 18.25
CA THR A 32 -8.95 -11.00 17.97
C THR A 32 -9.92 -11.01 19.14
N ALA A 33 -9.79 -11.95 20.08
CA ALA A 33 -10.62 -12.05 21.28
C ALA A 33 -10.11 -11.20 22.45
N MET A 34 -8.96 -10.53 22.32
CA MET A 34 -8.41 -9.69 23.38
C MET A 34 -9.27 -8.43 23.58
N ALA A 35 -9.43 -8.00 24.84
CA ALA A 35 -10.22 -6.81 25.18
C ALA A 35 -9.74 -5.52 24.46
N ASN A 36 -8.44 -5.44 24.13
CA ASN A 36 -7.85 -4.32 23.40
C ASN A 36 -7.53 -4.62 21.92
N ALA A 37 -8.08 -5.69 21.34
CA ALA A 37 -7.75 -6.13 19.98
C ALA A 37 -7.92 -5.01 18.93
N ALA A 38 -9.02 -4.26 19.01
CA ALA A 38 -9.34 -3.17 18.10
C ALA A 38 -8.32 -2.02 18.19
N LEU A 39 -7.99 -1.57 19.40
CA LEU A 39 -6.98 -0.53 19.62
C LEU A 39 -5.62 -0.97 19.08
N ARG A 40 -5.21 -2.20 19.41
CA ARG A 40 -3.96 -2.79 18.91
C ARG A 40 -3.94 -2.93 17.39
N ALA A 41 -5.07 -3.16 16.75
CA ALA A 41 -5.17 -3.20 15.29
C ALA A 41 -4.93 -1.81 14.71
N VAL A 42 -5.55 -0.76 15.26
CA VAL A 42 -5.34 0.63 14.84
C VAL A 42 -3.89 1.05 15.00
N GLU A 43 -3.27 0.75 16.14
CA GLU A 43 -1.86 1.07 16.40
C GLU A 43 -0.92 0.35 15.40
N GLN A 44 -1.19 -0.92 15.09
CA GLN A 44 -0.39 -1.67 14.11
C GLN A 44 -0.60 -1.16 12.69
N ILE A 45 -1.85 -0.83 12.31
CA ILE A 45 -2.15 -0.21 11.02
C ILE A 45 -1.40 1.13 10.90
N ALA A 46 -1.38 1.94 11.95
CA ALA A 46 -0.66 3.21 11.96
C ALA A 46 0.86 3.01 11.86
N ALA A 47 1.43 2.12 12.70
CA ALA A 47 2.88 1.87 12.73
C ALA A 47 3.43 1.32 11.40
N ILE A 48 2.63 0.52 10.68
CA ILE A 48 3.03 -0.10 9.42
C ILE A 48 2.64 0.77 8.22
N GLY A 49 1.42 1.29 8.23
CA GLY A 49 0.82 2.02 7.11
C GLY A 49 1.34 3.44 6.96
N LEU A 50 1.46 4.21 8.06
CA LEU A 50 1.85 5.62 7.95
C LEU A 50 3.24 5.82 7.34
N PRO A 51 4.30 5.08 7.74
CA PRO A 51 5.61 5.24 7.12
C PRO A 51 5.58 4.93 5.63
N PHE A 52 4.89 3.86 5.24
CA PHE A 52 4.72 3.50 3.83
C PHE A 52 3.98 4.57 3.05
N MET A 53 2.83 5.04 3.55
CA MET A 53 2.01 6.03 2.85
C MET A 53 2.74 7.36 2.72
N LEU A 54 3.44 7.81 3.77
CA LEU A 54 4.24 9.03 3.73
C LEU A 54 5.38 8.91 2.69
N LEU A 55 6.16 7.84 2.74
CA LEU A 55 7.26 7.63 1.80
C LEU A 55 6.77 7.41 0.36
N ALA A 56 5.66 6.69 0.19
CA ALA A 56 5.01 6.52 -1.11
C ALA A 56 4.56 7.86 -1.68
N TRP A 57 4.03 8.77 -0.85
CA TRP A 57 3.71 10.13 -1.26
C TRP A 57 4.94 10.95 -1.65
N LEU A 58 5.97 10.97 -0.79
CA LEU A 58 7.23 11.67 -1.05
C LEU A 58 7.93 11.18 -2.33
N LEU A 59 7.89 9.88 -2.60
CA LEU A 59 8.46 9.27 -3.81
C LEU A 59 7.56 9.40 -5.05
N GLY A 60 6.39 10.04 -4.95
CA GLY A 60 5.46 10.23 -6.05
C GLY A 60 4.82 8.92 -6.52
N ALA A 61 4.56 8.00 -5.61
CA ALA A 61 3.88 6.73 -5.82
C ALA A 61 2.35 6.81 -5.64
N TYR A 62 1.79 8.03 -5.56
CA TYR A 62 0.35 8.31 -5.71
C TYR A 62 0.12 9.18 -6.95
N PRO A 63 -0.05 8.57 -8.13
CA PRO A 63 -0.19 9.34 -9.36
C PRO A 63 -1.57 10.00 -9.44
N ALA A 64 -1.63 11.22 -9.97
CA ALA A 64 -2.90 11.90 -10.25
C ALA A 64 -3.74 11.18 -11.32
N HIS A 65 -3.07 10.49 -12.25
CA HIS A 65 -3.70 9.85 -13.39
C HIS A 65 -3.38 8.36 -13.44
N ARG A 66 -4.35 7.61 -13.95
CA ARG A 66 -4.20 6.19 -14.26
C ARG A 66 -3.03 5.97 -15.25
N PRO A 67 -2.21 4.93 -15.05
CA PRO A 67 -1.14 4.61 -15.99
C PRO A 67 -1.74 4.25 -17.36
N ALA A 68 -1.26 4.93 -18.41
CA ALA A 68 -1.63 4.67 -19.79
C ALA A 68 -0.71 3.65 -20.49
N THR A 69 0.46 3.38 -19.91
CA THR A 69 1.50 2.51 -20.49
C THR A 69 2.13 1.62 -19.43
N TRP A 70 2.71 0.50 -19.85
CA TRP A 70 3.43 -0.41 -18.96
C TRP A 70 4.67 0.23 -18.32
N ALA A 71 5.35 1.16 -19.02
CA ALA A 71 6.45 1.94 -18.42
C ALA A 71 5.99 2.78 -17.22
N LYS A 72 4.78 3.34 -17.26
CA LYS A 72 4.19 4.06 -16.12
C LYS A 72 3.79 3.13 -14.98
N VAL A 73 3.34 1.91 -15.29
CA VAL A 73 3.12 0.84 -14.29
C VAL A 73 4.43 0.49 -13.58
N GLY A 74 5.49 0.20 -14.33
CA GLY A 74 6.81 -0.14 -13.77
C GLY A 74 7.35 0.97 -12.85
N ARG A 75 7.21 2.24 -13.26
CA ARG A 75 7.62 3.39 -12.43
C ARG A 75 6.83 3.49 -11.13
N LEU A 76 5.52 3.26 -11.15
CA LEU A 76 4.68 3.22 -9.95
C LEU A 76 5.14 2.11 -9.00
N LEU A 77 5.35 0.90 -9.52
CA LEU A 77 5.76 -0.26 -8.71
C LEU A 77 7.17 -0.09 -8.13
N LEU A 78 8.12 0.46 -8.90
CA LEU A 78 9.46 0.76 -8.41
C LEU A 78 9.42 1.74 -7.24
N ARG A 79 8.71 2.86 -7.39
CA ARG A 79 8.55 3.86 -6.30
C ARG A 79 7.86 3.27 -5.07
N SER A 80 6.87 2.41 -5.28
CA SER A 80 6.17 1.70 -4.20
C SER A 80 7.10 0.74 -3.46
N THR A 81 7.93 0.01 -4.20
CA THR A 81 8.91 -0.93 -3.63
C THR A 81 9.97 -0.16 -2.83
N LEU A 82 10.50 0.93 -3.38
CA LEU A 82 11.43 1.81 -2.64
C LEU A 82 10.77 2.36 -1.38
N ALA A 83 9.54 2.86 -1.47
CA ALA A 83 8.79 3.33 -0.31
C ALA A 83 8.66 2.24 0.77
N PHE A 84 8.33 1.01 0.36
CA PHE A 84 8.23 -0.14 1.27
C PHE A 84 9.57 -0.48 1.94
N LEU A 85 10.66 -0.54 1.19
CA LEU A 85 11.99 -0.87 1.72
C LEU A 85 12.48 0.13 2.76
N TYR A 86 12.18 1.43 2.59
CA TYR A 86 12.50 2.46 3.59
C TYR A 86 11.47 2.54 4.73
N ALA A 87 10.21 2.22 4.45
CA ALA A 87 9.14 2.21 5.46
C ALA A 87 9.26 1.05 6.43
N ALA A 88 9.75 -0.11 5.97
CA ALA A 88 9.95 -1.30 6.77
C ALA A 88 10.79 -1.05 8.04
N PRO A 89 12.03 -0.53 7.97
CA PRO A 89 12.81 -0.22 9.16
C PRO A 89 12.15 0.89 10.00
N ALA A 90 11.57 1.92 9.36
CA ALA A 90 10.88 2.99 10.08
C ALA A 90 9.68 2.48 10.90
N GLY A 91 8.89 1.57 10.34
CA GLY A 91 7.76 0.93 11.02
C GLY A 91 8.20 0.05 12.19
N LEU A 92 9.33 -0.66 12.06
CA LEU A 92 9.92 -1.40 13.18
C LEU A 92 10.37 -0.46 14.31
N PHE A 93 10.99 0.67 14.00
CA PHE A 93 11.36 1.68 15.00
C PHE A 93 10.13 2.30 15.68
N ILE A 94 9.11 2.68 14.91
CA ILE A 94 7.86 3.24 15.44
C ILE A 94 7.16 2.21 16.33
N ARG A 95 7.15 0.94 15.92
CA ARG A 95 6.57 -0.16 16.72
C ARG A 95 7.34 -0.37 18.02
N ALA A 96 8.67 -0.33 17.99
CA ALA A 96 9.49 -0.41 19.18
C ALA A 96 9.16 0.71 20.18
N TRP A 97 9.00 1.93 19.68
CA TRP A 97 8.68 3.11 20.49
C TRP A 97 7.23 3.11 21.00
N LEU A 98 6.24 2.92 20.12
CA LEU A 98 4.82 3.03 20.46
C LEU A 98 4.30 1.82 21.25
N LEU A 99 4.76 0.62 20.92
CA LEU A 99 4.23 -0.62 21.52
C LEU A 99 5.13 -1.19 22.62
N GLY A 100 6.27 -0.54 22.92
CA GLY A 100 7.24 -1.04 23.90
C GLY A 100 7.85 -2.39 23.51
N GLN A 101 8.00 -2.66 22.21
CA GLN A 101 8.47 -3.94 21.67
C GLN A 101 9.80 -3.78 20.91
N PRO A 102 10.92 -3.50 21.62
CA PRO A 102 12.21 -3.17 20.99
C PRO A 102 12.88 -4.36 20.32
N THR A 103 12.54 -5.58 20.74
CA THR A 103 13.08 -6.82 20.19
C THR A 103 12.02 -7.56 19.39
N VAL A 104 12.27 -7.72 18.09
CA VAL A 104 11.54 -8.65 17.23
C VAL A 104 12.53 -9.73 16.81
N LEU A 105 12.20 -10.99 17.05
CA LEU A 105 12.97 -12.11 16.53
C LEU A 105 13.09 -11.95 15.01
N LEU A 106 14.31 -12.00 14.46
CA LEU A 106 14.54 -11.71 13.04
C LEU A 106 13.71 -12.61 12.12
N ALA A 107 13.46 -13.86 12.51
CA ALA A 107 12.56 -14.78 11.81
C ALA A 107 11.12 -14.24 11.72
N PHE A 108 10.61 -13.63 12.79
CA PHE A 108 9.28 -13.02 12.81
C PHE A 108 9.25 -11.74 11.97
N ALA A 109 10.31 -10.93 12.01
CA ALA A 109 10.45 -9.74 11.18
C ALA A 109 10.43 -10.08 9.69
N GLY A 110 11.19 -11.11 9.27
CA GLY A 110 11.24 -11.55 7.87
C GLY A 110 9.87 -12.00 7.35
N VAL A 111 9.14 -12.80 8.13
CA VAL A 111 7.79 -13.26 7.76
C VAL A 111 6.81 -12.08 7.71
N ALA A 112 6.81 -11.19 8.71
CA ALA A 112 5.95 -10.02 8.73
C ALA A 112 6.23 -9.07 7.55
N LEU A 113 7.50 -8.87 7.19
CA LEU A 113 7.89 -8.09 6.02
C LEU A 113 7.43 -8.74 4.71
N LEU A 114 7.60 -10.05 4.57
CA LEU A 114 7.13 -10.78 3.38
C LEU A 114 5.61 -10.64 3.21
N PHE A 115 4.84 -10.94 4.26
CA PHE A 115 3.38 -10.88 4.18
C PHE A 115 2.90 -9.44 3.99
N SER A 116 3.42 -8.45 4.74
CA SER A 116 3.04 -7.05 4.52
C SER A 116 3.36 -6.58 3.09
N ALA A 117 4.49 -6.99 2.52
CA ALA A 117 4.80 -6.74 1.11
C ALA A 117 3.77 -7.37 0.17
N MET A 118 3.38 -8.64 0.40
CA MET A 118 2.35 -9.31 -0.40
C MET A 118 1.02 -8.58 -0.38
N PHE A 119 0.56 -8.09 0.78
CA PHE A 119 -0.67 -7.32 0.87
C PHE A 119 -0.56 -5.96 0.18
N VAL A 120 0.44 -5.15 0.55
CA VAL A 120 0.56 -3.76 0.09
C VAL A 120 1.04 -3.68 -1.36
N LEU A 121 2.15 -4.34 -1.69
CA LEU A 121 2.69 -4.31 -3.06
C LEU A 121 1.83 -5.18 -4.00
N GLY A 122 1.28 -6.30 -3.53
CA GLY A 122 0.35 -7.10 -4.31
C GLY A 122 -0.91 -6.33 -4.69
N TRP A 123 -1.51 -5.60 -3.75
CA TRP A 123 -2.61 -4.67 -4.05
C TRP A 123 -2.22 -3.64 -5.10
N ARG A 124 -1.04 -3.01 -4.98
CA ARG A 124 -0.56 -2.01 -5.94
C ARG A 124 -0.32 -2.58 -7.33
N VAL A 125 0.16 -3.82 -7.43
CA VAL A 125 0.26 -4.56 -8.71
C VAL A 125 -1.12 -4.70 -9.33
N ILE A 126 -2.10 -5.22 -8.59
CA ILE A 126 -3.49 -5.39 -9.07
C ILE A 126 -4.05 -4.04 -9.54
N PHE A 127 -3.94 -3.01 -8.70
CA PHE A 127 -4.45 -1.67 -9.00
C PHE A 127 -3.82 -1.05 -10.25
N ALA A 128 -2.51 -1.19 -10.43
CA ALA A 128 -1.80 -0.65 -11.58
C ALA A 128 -2.11 -1.41 -12.88
N VAL A 129 -2.20 -2.74 -12.81
CA VAL A 129 -2.55 -3.62 -13.95
C VAL A 129 -3.98 -3.36 -14.42
N VAL A 130 -4.94 -3.35 -13.50
CA VAL A 130 -6.33 -2.97 -13.79
C VAL A 130 -6.39 -1.55 -14.35
N GLY A 131 -5.54 -0.66 -13.81
CA GLY A 131 -5.32 0.68 -14.32
C GLY A 131 -5.01 0.70 -15.81
N VAL A 132 -3.90 0.09 -16.22
CA VAL A 132 -3.46 0.12 -17.62
C VAL A 132 -4.41 -0.65 -18.55
N ALA A 133 -5.00 -1.76 -18.10
CA ALA A 133 -5.94 -2.55 -18.89
C ALA A 133 -7.18 -1.73 -19.28
N LEU A 134 -7.71 -0.94 -18.34
CA LEU A 134 -8.87 -0.08 -18.59
C LEU A 134 -8.52 1.19 -19.38
N SER A 135 -7.27 1.64 -19.37
CA SER A 135 -6.82 2.75 -20.23
C SER A 135 -6.87 2.38 -21.72
N LYS A 136 -6.58 1.12 -22.06
CA LYS A 136 -6.63 0.62 -23.44
C LYS A 136 -8.04 0.53 -24.02
N ARG A 137 -9.07 0.48 -23.17
CA ARG A 137 -10.48 0.30 -23.57
C ARG A 137 -11.20 1.59 -23.95
N ARG A 138 -10.57 2.78 -23.82
CA ARG A 138 -11.17 4.01 -24.34
C ARG A 138 -10.94 4.08 -25.86
N PRO A 139 -11.99 3.94 -26.70
CA PRO A 139 -11.87 4.18 -28.12
C PRO A 139 -11.41 5.63 -28.32
N GLN A 140 -10.56 5.90 -29.32
CA GLN A 140 -10.30 7.26 -29.79
C GLN A 140 -11.63 7.85 -30.23
N ARG A 141 -12.31 8.56 -29.33
CA ARG A 141 -13.55 9.27 -29.65
C ARG A 141 -13.14 10.49 -30.49
N TRP A 142 -13.27 10.32 -31.80
CA TRP A 142 -13.41 11.37 -32.82
C TRP A 142 -12.23 12.35 -32.98
N LYS A 143 -11.35 12.06 -33.95
CA LYS A 143 -10.76 13.13 -34.77
C LYS A 143 -11.76 13.35 -35.91
N GLU A 144 -12.74 14.23 -35.71
CA GLU A 144 -13.50 14.75 -36.84
C GLU A 144 -12.54 15.64 -37.64
N PRO A 145 -12.29 15.35 -38.93
CA PRO A 145 -11.68 16.35 -39.79
C PRO A 145 -12.73 17.46 -39.95
N MET A 146 -12.42 18.66 -39.46
CA MET A 146 -13.15 19.84 -39.93
C MET A 146 -12.77 20.01 -41.40
N ALA A 147 -13.73 19.72 -42.26
CA ALA A 147 -13.73 20.11 -43.67
C ALA A 147 -14.00 21.61 -43.80
#